data_AF-L7F7Z7-F1
#
_entry.id   AF-L7F7Z7-F1
#
_cell.length_a   1.000
_cell.length_b   1.000
_cell.length_c   1.000
_cell.angle_alpha   90.00
_cell.angle_beta   90.00
_cell.angle_gamma   90.00
#
_symmetry.space_group_name_H-M   'P 1'
#
loop_
_entity.id
_entity.type
_entity.pdbx_description
1 polymer ?
#
loop_
_entity_poly.entity_id
_entity_poly.type
_entity_poly.pdbx_seq_one_letter_code
_entity_poly.pdbx_strand_id
1 'polypeptide(L)'
;MSRSSRAWAAGVERIPANRPHNTLYDGRWEIPTFEEVLRWQDEQTRKRGRQVWIYPETKHPTYFRALGLGLEERVAKLLRKHGKDRKNSPVILQSFEPTSIQRLNRLVDNPLVVLLSAANTRPWDFVTTGDPRTVADLITPTGLKSIASYAQGIGPTLDLVIPKDSAGAL
;
A
#
# COMPACT_ATOMS: atom_id res chain seq x y z
N MET A 1 11.88 27.46 -20.18
CA MET A 1 11.43 26.30 -19.37
C MET A 1 12.66 25.56 -18.88
N SER A 2 13.07 25.80 -17.64
CA SER A 2 14.23 25.14 -17.04
C SER A 2 13.85 23.70 -16.69
N ARG A 3 14.40 22.73 -17.42
CA ARG A 3 14.40 21.33 -16.99
C ARG A 3 15.36 21.24 -15.81
N SER A 4 14.80 21.23 -14.60
CA SER A 4 15.51 20.85 -13.38
C SER A 4 16.20 19.50 -13.63
N SER A 5 17.53 19.50 -13.57
CA SER A 5 18.37 18.31 -13.64
C SER A 5 18.09 17.42 -12.42
N ARG A 6 17.30 16.37 -12.61
CA ARG A 6 17.22 15.26 -11.65
C ARG A 6 18.02 14.08 -12.20
N ALA A 7 18.85 13.48 -11.36
CA ALA A 7 19.42 12.17 -11.62
C ALA A 7 18.32 11.13 -11.39
N TRP A 8 17.77 10.57 -12.46
CA TRP A 8 16.77 9.51 -12.38
C TRP A 8 17.44 8.14 -12.35
N ALA A 9 16.94 7.25 -11.50
CA ALA A 9 17.16 5.81 -11.67
C ALA A 9 16.08 5.31 -12.63
N ALA A 10 16.47 4.99 -13.87
CA ALA A 10 15.59 4.26 -14.76
C ALA A 10 15.32 2.86 -14.18
N GLY A 11 14.10 2.33 -14.41
CA GLY A 11 13.74 1.01 -13.91
C GLY A 11 14.61 -0.08 -14.53
N VAL A 12 15.09 -1.00 -13.69
CA VAL A 12 15.81 -2.21 -14.09
C VAL A 12 15.15 -3.41 -13.40
N GLU A 13 14.93 -4.50 -14.13
CA GLU A 13 14.39 -5.74 -13.57
C GLU A 13 15.36 -6.31 -12.52
N ARG A 14 14.86 -6.49 -11.29
CA ARG A 14 15.66 -6.97 -10.15
C ARG A 14 15.79 -8.48 -10.07
N ILE A 15 14.94 -9.24 -10.76
CA ILE A 15 14.91 -10.71 -10.75
C ILE A 15 14.74 -11.29 -12.17
N PRO A 16 15.70 -11.05 -13.08
CA PRO A 16 15.59 -11.45 -14.48
C PRO A 16 15.49 -12.97 -14.68
N ALA A 17 16.03 -13.78 -13.75
CA ALA A 17 15.88 -15.23 -13.77
C ALA A 17 14.41 -15.69 -13.67
N ASN A 18 13.57 -14.95 -12.95
CA ASN A 18 12.14 -15.23 -12.80
C ASN A 18 11.28 -14.46 -13.81
N ARG A 19 11.77 -13.32 -14.30
CA ARG A 19 11.02 -12.38 -15.16
C ARG A 19 11.84 -11.93 -16.36
N PRO A 20 12.33 -12.85 -17.20
CA PRO A 20 13.29 -12.51 -18.25
C PRO A 20 12.72 -11.51 -19.26
N HIS A 21 11.42 -11.57 -19.56
CA HIS A 21 10.77 -10.65 -20.49
C HIS A 21 10.74 -9.19 -20.00
N ASN A 22 10.89 -8.92 -18.70
CA ASN A 22 10.91 -7.56 -18.18
C ASN A 22 12.21 -6.82 -18.51
N THR A 23 13.32 -7.56 -18.73
CA THR A 23 14.63 -6.98 -19.09
C THR A 23 14.61 -6.19 -20.40
N LEU A 24 13.66 -6.52 -21.30
CA LEU A 24 13.45 -5.77 -22.53
C LEU A 24 13.16 -4.30 -22.26
N TYR A 25 12.63 -3.97 -21.08
CA TYR A 25 12.23 -2.62 -20.69
C TYR A 25 13.25 -1.90 -19.80
N ASP A 26 14.39 -2.52 -19.51
CA ASP A 26 15.43 -1.92 -18.69
C ASP A 26 15.87 -0.57 -19.27
N GLY A 27 15.91 0.45 -18.41
CA GLY A 27 16.33 1.79 -18.81
C GLY A 27 15.29 2.60 -19.61
N ARG A 28 14.17 2.01 -20.02
CA ARG A 28 13.23 2.68 -20.95
C ARG A 28 12.34 3.74 -20.30
N TRP A 29 11.96 3.53 -19.03
CA TRP A 29 11.07 4.44 -18.31
C TRP A 29 11.59 4.75 -16.91
N GLU A 30 11.30 5.97 -16.47
CA GLU A 30 11.59 6.44 -15.12
C GLU A 30 10.57 5.88 -14.12
N ILE A 31 11.01 5.66 -12.88
CA ILE A 31 10.12 5.26 -11.79
C ILE A 31 9.48 6.52 -11.20
N PRO A 32 8.14 6.67 -11.24
CA PRO A 32 7.49 7.86 -10.71
C PRO A 32 7.59 7.90 -9.19
N THR A 33 7.83 9.10 -8.66
CA THR A 33 7.67 9.35 -7.22
C THR A 33 6.19 9.39 -6.83
N PHE A 34 5.89 9.17 -5.54
CA PHE A 34 4.51 9.30 -5.06
C PHE A 34 3.94 10.70 -5.32
N GLU A 35 4.75 11.76 -5.18
CA GLU A 35 4.30 13.12 -5.43
C GLU A 35 3.92 13.35 -6.91
N GLU A 36 4.60 12.70 -7.84
CA GLU A 36 4.25 12.74 -9.27
C GLU A 36 2.93 12.05 -9.55
N VAL A 37 2.67 10.93 -8.87
CA VAL A 37 1.37 10.25 -8.96
C VAL A 37 0.24 11.14 -8.43
N LEU A 38 0.46 11.91 -7.35
CA LEU A 38 -0.54 12.87 -6.84
C LEU A 38 -0.81 14.00 -7.86
N ARG A 39 0.24 14.57 -8.47
CA ARG A 39 0.07 15.60 -9.52
C ARG A 39 -0.63 15.03 -10.76
N TRP A 40 -0.25 13.82 -11.17
CA TRP A 40 -0.89 13.11 -12.27
C TRP A 40 -2.37 12.84 -11.99
N GLN A 41 -2.72 12.42 -10.77
CA GLN A 41 -4.12 12.22 -10.36
C GLN A 41 -4.96 13.49 -10.57
N ASP A 42 -4.45 14.65 -10.18
CA ASP A 42 -5.14 15.93 -10.36
C ASP A 42 -5.30 16.30 -11.83
N GLU A 43 -4.25 16.08 -12.62
CA GLU A 43 -4.29 16.28 -14.07
C GLU A 43 -5.34 15.39 -14.73
N GLN A 44 -5.37 14.10 -14.38
CA GLN A 44 -6.34 13.15 -14.93
C GLN A 44 -7.76 13.46 -14.48
N THR A 45 -7.95 13.93 -13.24
CA THR A 45 -9.26 14.36 -12.75
C THR A 45 -9.81 15.52 -13.60
N ARG A 46 -8.98 16.54 -13.87
CA ARG A 46 -9.35 17.66 -14.75
C ARG A 46 -9.65 17.20 -16.17
N LYS A 47 -8.74 16.43 -16.77
CA LYS A 47 -8.87 15.95 -18.17
C LYS A 47 -10.12 15.11 -18.41
N ARG A 48 -10.54 14.32 -17.41
CA ARG A 48 -11.67 13.39 -17.53
C ARG A 48 -13.00 13.99 -17.09
N GLY A 49 -12.99 15.17 -16.44
CA GLY A 49 -14.17 15.75 -15.82
C GLY A 49 -14.77 14.90 -14.69
N ARG A 50 -14.02 13.94 -14.14
CA ARG A 50 -14.46 13.05 -13.04
C ARG A 50 -13.30 12.73 -12.11
N GLN A 51 -13.61 12.57 -10.82
CA GLN A 51 -12.63 12.26 -9.79
C GLN A 51 -11.89 10.96 -10.09
N VAL A 52 -10.56 11.03 -10.21
CA VAL A 52 -9.70 9.85 -10.26
C VAL A 52 -9.27 9.51 -8.84
N TRP A 53 -9.48 8.27 -8.42
CA TRP A 53 -9.05 7.73 -7.12
C TRP A 53 -7.74 6.97 -7.28
N ILE A 54 -6.88 7.02 -6.26
CA ILE A 54 -5.68 6.19 -6.17
C ILE A 54 -5.72 5.34 -4.89
N TYR A 55 -5.06 4.19 -4.94
CA TYR A 55 -5.07 3.21 -3.86
C TYR A 55 -3.65 2.77 -3.47
N PRO A 56 -2.79 3.68 -2.98
CA PRO A 56 -1.40 3.38 -2.67
C PRO A 56 -1.24 2.40 -1.51
N GLU A 57 -0.22 1.55 -1.60
CA GLU A 57 0.16 0.60 -0.57
C GLU A 57 1.50 1.00 0.07
N THR A 58 1.59 0.98 1.40
CA THR A 58 2.88 1.06 2.10
C THR A 58 3.53 -0.32 2.14
N LYS A 59 4.65 -0.47 1.44
CA LYS A 59 5.40 -1.73 1.35
C LYS A 59 6.45 -1.82 2.45
N HIS A 60 6.39 -2.88 3.25
CA HIS A 60 7.35 -3.20 4.33
C HIS A 60 7.64 -2.04 5.31
N PRO A 61 6.62 -1.37 5.87
CA PRO A 61 6.83 -0.20 6.73
C PRO A 61 7.69 -0.50 7.98
N THR A 62 7.59 -1.69 8.59
CA THR A 62 8.49 -2.08 9.69
C THR A 62 9.97 -2.06 9.30
N TYR A 63 10.31 -2.58 8.12
CA TYR A 63 11.68 -2.55 7.62
C TYR A 63 12.18 -1.12 7.42
N PHE A 64 11.41 -0.27 6.75
CA PHE A 64 11.83 1.12 6.51
C PHE A 64 11.90 1.94 7.80
N ARG A 65 11.03 1.69 8.79
CA ARG A 65 11.15 2.31 10.12
C ARG A 65 12.45 1.93 10.81
N ALA A 66 12.88 0.67 10.73
CA ALA A 66 14.16 0.22 11.30
C ALA A 66 15.38 0.93 10.68
N LEU A 67 15.26 1.38 9.42
CA LEU A 67 16.29 2.17 8.72
C LEU A 67 16.19 3.68 8.96
N GLY A 68 15.27 4.16 9.81
CA GLY A 68 15.01 5.61 9.98
C GLY A 68 14.28 6.25 8.78
N LEU A 69 13.69 5.44 7.91
CA LEU A 69 13.00 5.85 6.68
C LEU A 69 11.48 5.62 6.77
N GLY A 70 10.87 5.81 7.93
CA GLY A 70 9.43 5.60 8.17
C GLY A 70 8.54 6.17 7.05
N LEU A 71 7.65 5.33 6.53
CA LEU A 71 6.86 5.64 5.33
C LEU A 71 5.62 6.45 5.68
N GLU A 72 4.99 6.16 6.82
CA GLU A 72 3.69 6.66 7.23
C GLU A 72 3.69 8.19 7.36
N GLU A 73 4.68 8.75 8.06
CA GLU A 73 4.85 10.21 8.19
C GLU A 73 5.12 10.88 6.85
N ARG A 74 5.89 10.23 5.97
CA ARG A 74 6.27 10.78 4.66
C ARG A 74 5.07 10.81 3.72
N VAL A 75 4.27 9.75 3.71
CA VAL A 75 3.01 9.67 2.98
C VAL A 75 2.04 10.72 3.50
N ALA A 76 1.82 10.79 4.82
CA ALA A 76 0.92 11.75 5.43
C ALA A 76 1.35 13.21 5.16
N LYS A 77 2.65 13.50 5.18
CA LYS A 77 3.21 14.82 4.83
C LYS A 77 2.89 15.18 3.38
N LEU A 78 3.07 14.26 2.43
CA LEU A 78 2.76 14.51 1.03
C LEU A 78 1.26 14.66 0.79
N LEU A 79 0.42 13.83 1.42
CA LEU A 79 -1.03 13.98 1.31
C LEU A 79 -1.50 15.34 1.83
N ARG A 80 -1.02 15.79 2.99
CA ARG A 80 -1.31 17.14 3.52
C ARG A 80 -0.87 18.24 2.58
N LYS A 81 0.36 18.14 2.05
CA LYS A 81 0.91 19.12 1.10
C LYS A 81 0.01 19.26 -0.13
N HIS A 82 -0.66 18.19 -0.55
CA HIS A 82 -1.53 18.15 -1.72
C HIS A 82 -3.03 18.23 -1.37
N GLY A 83 -3.40 18.50 -0.11
CA GLY A 83 -4.80 18.59 0.32
C GLY A 83 -5.59 17.27 0.20
N LYS A 84 -4.90 16.13 0.28
CA LYS A 84 -5.44 14.78 0.04
C LYS A 84 -5.46 13.90 1.30
N ASP A 85 -5.41 14.50 2.49
CA ASP A 85 -5.35 13.81 3.79
C ASP A 85 -6.71 13.65 4.50
N ARG A 86 -7.82 13.91 3.80
CA ARG A 86 -9.17 13.96 4.39
C ARG A 86 -9.98 12.70 4.10
N LYS A 87 -11.03 12.47 4.90
CA LYS A 87 -11.96 11.33 4.76
C LYS A 87 -12.57 11.19 3.36
N ASN A 88 -12.82 12.31 2.68
CA ASN A 88 -13.40 12.32 1.34
C ASN A 88 -12.34 12.59 0.24
N SER A 89 -11.05 12.63 0.61
CA SER A 89 -9.99 12.75 -0.38
C SER A 89 -9.92 11.49 -1.24
N PRO A 90 -9.57 11.61 -2.53
CA PRO A 90 -9.61 10.52 -3.50
C PRO A 90 -8.42 9.54 -3.36
N VAL A 91 -8.07 9.16 -2.14
CA VAL A 91 -6.92 8.32 -1.79
C VAL A 91 -7.34 7.35 -0.70
N ILE A 92 -7.19 6.05 -0.97
CA ILE A 92 -7.36 4.97 0.02
C ILE A 92 -5.98 4.38 0.31
N LEU A 93 -5.57 4.33 1.57
CA LEU A 93 -4.26 3.80 1.95
C LEU A 93 -4.37 2.35 2.39
N GLN A 94 -3.44 1.51 1.96
CA GLN A 94 -3.39 0.09 2.35
C GLN A 94 -2.01 -0.38 2.80
N SER A 95 -1.98 -1.46 3.57
CA SER A 95 -0.77 -2.13 4.05
C SER A 95 -1.08 -3.55 4.52
N PHE A 96 -0.11 -4.46 4.36
CA PHE A 96 -0.14 -5.79 5.00
C PHE A 96 0.25 -5.77 6.49
N GLU A 97 0.71 -4.64 7.02
CA GLU A 97 1.16 -4.50 8.41
C GLU A 97 0.13 -3.68 9.21
N PRO A 98 -0.70 -4.31 10.08
CA PRO A 98 -1.73 -3.63 10.86
C PRO A 98 -1.23 -2.42 11.67
N THR A 99 -0.02 -2.47 12.21
CA THR A 99 0.56 -1.36 12.98
C THR A 99 0.84 -0.13 12.11
N SER A 100 1.15 -0.32 10.82
CA SER A 100 1.27 0.77 9.84
C SER A 100 -0.08 1.47 9.64
N ILE A 101 -1.15 0.70 9.50
CA ILE A 101 -2.51 1.25 9.36
C ILE A 101 -2.93 2.00 10.64
N GLN A 102 -2.68 1.43 11.82
CA GLN A 102 -2.95 2.11 13.09
C GLN A 102 -2.19 3.44 13.22
N ARG A 103 -0.96 3.50 12.71
CA ARG A 103 -0.16 4.72 12.68
C ARG A 103 -0.71 5.74 11.69
N LEU A 104 -1.06 5.31 10.48
CA LEU A 104 -1.72 6.16 9.47
C LEU A 104 -3.05 6.72 9.98
N ASN A 105 -3.84 5.95 10.74
CA ASN A 105 -5.10 6.38 11.35
C ASN A 105 -4.94 7.55 12.34
N ARG A 106 -3.72 7.78 12.84
CA ARG A 106 -3.40 8.95 13.68
C ARG A 106 -2.85 10.13 12.88
N LEU A 107 -2.49 9.91 11.63
CA LEU A 107 -1.78 10.86 10.78
C LEU A 107 -2.64 11.41 9.64
N VAL A 108 -3.70 10.72 9.21
CA VAL A 108 -4.59 11.18 8.15
C VAL A 108 -6.02 10.73 8.42
N ASP A 109 -6.99 11.40 7.81
CA ASP A 109 -8.40 11.01 7.91
C ASP A 109 -8.84 10.11 6.73
N ASN A 110 -7.94 9.79 5.78
CA ASN A 110 -8.23 8.96 4.61
C ASN A 110 -8.84 7.60 5.00
N PRO A 111 -9.66 6.98 4.13
CA PRO A 111 -10.02 5.59 4.29
C PRO A 111 -8.78 4.68 4.27
N LEU A 112 -8.72 3.76 5.22
CA LEU A 112 -7.60 2.86 5.42
C LEU A 112 -8.03 1.39 5.29
N VAL A 113 -7.14 0.58 4.74
CA VAL A 113 -7.39 -0.85 4.51
C VAL A 113 -6.25 -1.73 4.98
N VAL A 114 -6.59 -2.76 5.75
CA VAL A 114 -5.66 -3.82 6.15
C VAL A 114 -5.68 -4.90 5.07
N LEU A 115 -4.54 -5.15 4.44
CA LEU A 115 -4.35 -6.26 3.51
C LEU A 115 -4.09 -7.55 4.29
N LEU A 116 -4.71 -8.64 3.87
CA LEU A 116 -4.64 -9.93 4.55
C LEU A 116 -4.17 -10.99 3.54
N SER A 117 -3.05 -11.66 3.86
CA SER A 117 -2.48 -12.74 3.05
C SER A 117 -3.15 -14.08 3.39
N ALA A 118 -2.49 -15.22 3.17
CA ALA A 118 -3.05 -16.53 3.50
C ALA A 118 -3.23 -16.72 5.02
N ALA A 119 -4.23 -17.53 5.42
CA ALA A 119 -4.65 -17.67 6.82
C ALA A 119 -3.51 -18.10 7.77
N ASN A 120 -2.61 -18.97 7.31
CA ASN A 120 -1.46 -19.48 8.06
C ASN A 120 -0.25 -18.53 8.07
N THR A 121 -0.36 -17.35 7.47
CA THR A 121 0.71 -16.35 7.47
C THR A 121 0.57 -15.38 8.63
N ARG A 122 1.67 -14.71 8.98
CA ARG A 122 1.71 -13.70 10.02
C ARG A 122 2.18 -12.37 9.43
N PRO A 123 1.48 -11.24 9.71
CA PRO A 123 1.97 -9.92 9.35
C PRO A 123 3.40 -9.67 9.83
N TRP A 124 4.21 -8.98 9.02
CA TRP A 124 5.65 -8.84 9.29
C TRP A 124 5.94 -8.00 10.55
N ASP A 125 5.09 -7.01 10.83
CA ASP A 125 5.14 -6.26 12.09
C ASP A 125 4.87 -7.17 13.30
N PHE A 126 3.94 -8.11 13.20
CA PHE A 126 3.68 -9.08 14.27
C PHE A 126 4.85 -10.04 14.50
N VAL A 127 5.51 -10.48 13.41
CA VAL A 127 6.78 -11.23 13.53
C VAL A 127 7.81 -10.43 14.32
N THR A 128 7.97 -9.15 13.98
CA THR A 128 8.99 -8.28 14.58
C THR A 128 8.68 -7.96 16.05
N THR A 129 7.40 -7.83 16.43
CA THR A 129 7.00 -7.56 17.82
C THR A 129 6.78 -8.82 18.67
N GLY A 130 6.92 -10.02 18.09
CA GLY A 130 6.68 -11.29 18.79
C GLY A 130 5.20 -11.60 19.03
N ASP A 131 4.28 -10.92 18.33
CA ASP A 131 2.85 -11.22 18.40
C ASP A 131 2.57 -12.58 17.73
N PRO A 132 1.90 -13.53 18.40
CA PRO A 132 1.70 -14.87 17.85
C PRO A 132 0.57 -14.94 16.81
N ARG A 133 -0.27 -13.90 16.70
CA ARG A 133 -1.46 -13.93 15.85
C ARG A 133 -1.10 -14.10 14.38
N THR A 134 -1.87 -14.94 13.71
CA THR A 134 -1.86 -15.17 12.26
C THR A 134 -3.00 -14.40 11.59
N VAL A 135 -3.04 -14.43 10.26
CA VAL A 135 -4.20 -13.90 9.52
C VAL A 135 -5.48 -14.64 9.89
N ALA A 136 -5.43 -15.94 10.21
CA ALA A 136 -6.60 -16.71 10.68
C ALA A 136 -7.23 -16.07 11.94
N ASP A 137 -6.41 -15.55 12.86
CA ASP A 137 -6.89 -14.86 14.05
C ASP A 137 -7.53 -13.50 13.73
N LEU A 138 -6.99 -12.82 12.71
CA LEU A 138 -7.45 -11.48 12.29
C LEU A 138 -8.80 -11.49 11.54
N ILE A 139 -9.15 -12.61 10.90
CA ILE A 139 -10.42 -12.75 10.15
C ILE A 139 -11.57 -13.31 10.99
N THR A 140 -11.35 -13.60 12.27
CA THR A 140 -12.44 -13.92 13.21
C THR A 140 -13.34 -12.70 13.46
N PRO A 141 -14.59 -12.86 13.94
CA PRO A 141 -15.43 -11.72 14.33
C PRO A 141 -14.74 -10.75 15.30
N THR A 142 -13.98 -11.28 16.27
CA THR A 142 -13.19 -10.48 17.21
C THR A 142 -12.05 -9.75 16.50
N GLY A 143 -11.31 -10.43 15.62
CA GLY A 143 -10.23 -9.84 14.83
C GLY A 143 -10.73 -8.71 13.92
N LEU A 144 -11.84 -8.93 13.21
CA LEU A 144 -12.46 -7.93 12.35
C LEU A 144 -13.00 -6.74 13.14
N LYS A 145 -13.60 -6.98 14.33
CA LYS A 145 -14.01 -5.89 15.24
C LYS A 145 -12.80 -5.07 15.70
N SER A 146 -11.66 -5.70 15.95
CA SER A 146 -10.42 -5.00 16.27
C SER A 146 -9.93 -4.17 15.09
N ILE A 147 -9.92 -4.70 13.87
CA ILE A 147 -9.51 -3.97 12.66
C ILE A 147 -10.41 -2.76 12.40
N ALA A 148 -11.73 -2.93 12.56
CA ALA A 148 -12.72 -1.88 12.34
C ALA A 148 -12.53 -0.65 13.26
N SER A 149 -11.80 -0.78 14.37
CA SER A 149 -11.48 0.36 15.25
C SER A 149 -10.50 1.38 14.63
N TYR A 150 -9.77 0.99 13.57
CA TYR A 150 -8.74 1.84 12.96
C TYR A 150 -8.70 1.78 11.42
N ALA A 151 -9.48 0.91 10.78
CA ALA A 151 -9.54 0.78 9.33
C ALA A 151 -10.99 0.73 8.84
N GLN A 152 -11.22 1.22 7.62
CA GLN A 152 -12.54 1.26 6.97
C GLN A 152 -12.77 0.07 6.04
N GLY A 153 -11.75 -0.76 5.81
CA GLY A 153 -11.90 -1.99 5.03
C GLY A 153 -10.77 -2.98 5.24
N ILE A 154 -10.95 -4.15 4.62
CA ILE A 154 -9.94 -5.20 4.50
C ILE A 154 -9.75 -5.56 3.03
N GLY A 155 -8.54 -5.96 2.66
CA GLY A 155 -8.20 -6.51 1.35
C GLY A 155 -7.63 -7.91 1.49
N PRO A 156 -8.47 -8.94 1.65
CA PRO A 156 -8.03 -10.32 1.75
C PRO A 156 -7.64 -10.91 0.40
N THR A 157 -6.72 -11.86 0.40
CA THR A 157 -6.58 -12.78 -0.74
C THR A 157 -7.88 -13.54 -0.96
N LEU A 158 -8.21 -13.85 -2.22
CA LEU A 158 -9.48 -14.48 -2.58
C LEU A 158 -9.74 -15.80 -1.85
N ASP A 159 -8.68 -16.57 -1.58
CA ASP A 159 -8.73 -17.87 -0.87
C ASP A 159 -9.28 -17.76 0.57
N LEU A 160 -9.31 -16.55 1.16
CA LEU A 160 -9.92 -16.31 2.47
C LEU A 160 -11.44 -16.08 2.39
N VAL A 161 -11.96 -15.82 1.19
CA VAL A 161 -13.38 -15.50 0.95
C VAL A 161 -14.06 -16.67 0.24
N ILE A 162 -13.40 -17.22 -0.77
CA ILE A 162 -13.86 -18.36 -1.56
C ILE A 162 -12.82 -19.47 -1.40
N PRO A 163 -13.14 -20.55 -0.67
CA PRO A 163 -12.25 -21.70 -0.56
C PRO A 163 -12.01 -22.32 -1.94
N LYS A 164 -10.77 -22.71 -2.22
CA LYS A 164 -10.48 -23.51 -3.40
C LYS A 164 -10.86 -24.97 -3.16
N ASP A 165 -11.31 -25.64 -4.21
CA ASP A 165 -11.47 -27.10 -4.19
C ASP A 165 -10.11 -27.82 -4.14
N SER A 166 -10.14 -29.16 -4.06
CA SER A 166 -8.93 -29.99 -4.02
C SER A 166 -8.08 -29.94 -5.30
N ALA A 167 -8.62 -29.43 -6.41
CA ALA A 167 -7.92 -29.20 -7.66
C ALA A 167 -7.38 -27.76 -7.79
N GLY A 168 -7.66 -26.88 -6.82
CA GLY A 168 -7.23 -25.48 -6.80
C GLY A 168 -8.15 -24.53 -7.57
N ALA A 169 -9.34 -24.98 -7.99
CA ALA A 169 -10.36 -24.16 -8.64
C ALA A 169 -11.23 -23.41 -7.60
N LEU A 170 -11.85 -22.30 -8.02
CA LEU A 170 -12.78 -21.49 -7.23
C LEU A 170 -14.23 -22.00 -7.38
#